data_AF-A0A8C4YRV0-F1
#
_entry.id   AF-A0A8C4YRV0-F1
#
_cell.length_a   1.000
_cell.length_b   1.000
_cell.length_c   1.000
_cell.angle_alpha   90.00
_cell.angle_beta   90.00
_cell.angle_gamma   90.00
#
_symmetry.space_group_name_H-M   'P 1'
#
loop_
_entity.id
_entity.type
_entity.pdbx_description
1 polymer ?
#
loop_
_entity_poly.entity_id
_entity_poly.type
_entity_poly.pdbx_seq_one_letter_code
_entity_poly.pdbx_strand_id
1 'polypeptide(L)'
;MADTREAIVHASYLPMSVIIVGIGNADFSDMQMLDGDDGILRSPKGEPVLRDIVQFVPFRNFKHASPAALAKSVLAEVPNQVVDYYNGKGIKPKCMSEYESSRTLAP
;
A
#
# COMPACT_ATOMS: atom_id res chain seq x y z
N MET A 1 -10.14 -16.01 2.18
CA MET A 1 -10.07 -14.54 1.99
C MET A 1 -10.72 -13.71 3.10
N ALA A 2 -11.64 -14.24 3.90
CA ALA A 2 -12.31 -13.47 4.97
C ALA A 2 -11.32 -12.85 5.98
N ASP A 3 -10.45 -13.67 6.57
CA ASP A 3 -9.46 -13.23 7.57
C ASP A 3 -8.45 -12.23 6.98
N THR A 4 -8.04 -12.44 5.73
CA THR A 4 -7.14 -11.53 4.99
C THR A 4 -7.79 -10.16 4.82
N ARG A 5 -9.07 -10.12 4.42
CA ARG A 5 -9.83 -8.87 4.28
C ARG A 5 -9.99 -8.15 5.62
N GLU A 6 -10.29 -8.89 6.69
CA GLU A 6 -10.36 -8.33 8.04
C GLU A 6 -9.01 -7.74 8.47
N ALA A 7 -7.92 -8.48 8.27
CA ALA A 7 -6.57 -8.01 8.59
C ALA A 7 -6.19 -6.74 7.79
N ILE A 8 -6.52 -6.66 6.50
CA ILE A 8 -6.25 -5.48 5.68
C ILE A 8 -7.07 -4.27 6.18
N VAL A 9 -8.35 -4.46 6.49
CA VAL A 9 -9.19 -3.39 7.07
C VAL A 9 -8.58 -2.88 8.37
N HIS A 10 -8.14 -3.75 9.28
CA HIS A 10 -7.47 -3.32 10.50
C HIS A 10 -6.11 -2.64 10.25
N ALA A 11 -5.31 -3.17 9.33
CA ALA A 11 -4.02 -2.60 8.97
C ALA A 11 -4.13 -1.20 8.34
N SER A 12 -5.28 -0.88 7.73
CA SER A 12 -5.51 0.44 7.13
C SER A 12 -5.45 1.60 8.14
N TYR A 13 -5.58 1.34 9.44
CA TYR A 13 -5.45 2.34 10.50
C TYR A 13 -4.01 2.62 10.94
N LEU A 14 -3.06 1.76 10.54
CA LEU A 14 -1.64 1.77 10.92
C LEU A 14 -0.79 2.46 9.84
N PRO A 15 0.44 2.92 10.13
CA PRO A 15 1.37 3.42 9.10
C PRO A 15 1.98 2.25 8.31
N MET A 16 1.17 1.56 7.52
CA MET A 16 1.55 0.32 6.82
C MET A 16 1.04 0.32 5.38
N SER A 17 1.90 -0.13 4.47
CA SER A 17 1.58 -0.43 3.06
C SER A 17 1.93 -1.89 2.79
N VAL A 18 1.12 -2.57 1.99
CA VAL A 18 1.26 -3.99 1.67
C VAL A 18 1.43 -4.14 0.17
N ILE A 19 2.47 -4.86 -0.24
CA ILE A 19 2.70 -5.19 -1.64
C ILE A 19 2.57 -6.71 -1.77
N ILE A 20 1.70 -7.15 -2.67
CA ILE A 20 1.49 -8.57 -2.99
C ILE A 20 2.04 -8.82 -4.39
N VAL A 21 3.05 -9.70 -4.50
CA VAL A 21 3.64 -10.07 -5.79
C VAL A 21 3.22 -11.48 -6.16
N GLY A 22 2.41 -11.60 -7.22
CA GLY A 22 1.93 -12.90 -7.73
C GLY A 22 2.96 -13.55 -8.66
N ILE A 23 3.49 -14.71 -8.28
CA ILE A 23 4.41 -15.52 -9.09
C ILE A 23 3.67 -16.71 -9.73
N GLY A 24 4.05 -17.08 -10.95
CA GLY A 24 3.50 -18.24 -11.65
C GLY A 24 2.24 -17.91 -12.44
N ASN A 25 1.44 -18.94 -12.71
CA ASN A 25 0.31 -18.87 -13.65
C ASN A 25 -1.06 -19.10 -13.00
N ALA A 26 -1.15 -19.02 -11.68
CA ALA A 26 -2.42 -19.16 -10.97
C ALA A 26 -3.44 -18.07 -11.37
N ASP A 27 -4.69 -18.27 -10.98
CA ASP A 27 -5.69 -17.21 -11.02
C ASP A 27 -5.44 -16.22 -9.87
N PHE A 28 -5.50 -14.92 -10.17
CA PHE A 28 -5.22 -13.83 -9.24
C PHE A 28 -6.40 -12.89 -9.04
N SER A 29 -7.62 -13.27 -9.45
CA SER A 29 -8.82 -12.45 -9.25
C SER A 29 -9.01 -12.01 -7.79
N ASP A 30 -8.76 -12.90 -6.82
CA ASP A 30 -8.85 -12.55 -5.41
C ASP A 30 -7.82 -11.48 -4.99
N MET A 31 -6.62 -11.48 -5.61
CA MET A 31 -5.59 -10.48 -5.28
C MET A 31 -5.89 -9.13 -5.94
N GLN A 32 -6.46 -9.13 -7.14
CA GLN A 32 -6.96 -7.91 -7.79
C GLN A 32 -8.09 -7.28 -6.97
N MET A 33 -8.96 -8.09 -6.36
CA MET A 33 -9.98 -7.59 -5.45
C MET A 33 -9.39 -6.88 -4.21
N LEU A 34 -8.19 -7.24 -3.77
CA LEU A 34 -7.55 -6.61 -2.61
C LEU A 34 -6.89 -5.28 -2.94
N ASP A 35 -6.54 -5.02 -4.21
CA ASP A 35 -5.78 -3.87 -4.73
C ASP A 35 -6.53 -2.53 -4.65
N GLY A 36 -7.77 -2.49 -4.14
CA GLY A 36 -8.52 -1.25 -3.88
C GLY A 36 -9.01 -0.46 -5.10
N ASP A 37 -8.38 -0.63 -6.26
CA ASP A 37 -8.66 0.08 -7.51
C ASP A 37 -10.10 -0.13 -8.04
N ASP A 38 -10.66 -1.33 -7.85
CA ASP A 38 -12.01 -1.70 -8.31
C ASP A 38 -13.12 -1.41 -7.29
N GLY A 39 -12.80 -0.78 -6.16
CA GLY A 39 -13.77 -0.31 -5.17
C GLY A 39 -13.36 -0.53 -3.72
N ILE A 40 -14.20 -0.03 -2.80
CA ILE A 40 -13.90 -0.05 -1.37
C ILE A 40 -13.90 -1.48 -0.84
N LEU A 41 -12.72 -1.98 -0.49
CA LEU A 41 -12.56 -3.24 0.21
C LEU A 41 -13.31 -3.20 1.54
N ARG A 42 -14.08 -4.26 1.83
CA ARG A 42 -14.83 -4.40 3.10
C ARG A 42 -14.41 -5.64 3.86
N SER A 43 -14.50 -5.60 5.18
CA SER A 43 -14.41 -6.80 6.01
C SER A 43 -15.63 -7.71 5.80
N PRO A 44 -15.59 -8.99 6.24
CA PRO A 44 -16.77 -9.85 6.25
C PRO A 44 -17.96 -9.28 7.02
N LYS A 45 -17.70 -8.38 7.99
CA LYS A 45 -18.70 -7.67 8.80
C LYS A 45 -19.24 -6.41 8.10
N GLY A 46 -18.74 -6.08 6.90
CA GLY A 46 -19.18 -4.93 6.10
C GLY A 46 -18.42 -3.63 6.34
N GLU A 47 -17.44 -3.64 7.26
CA GLU A 47 -16.64 -2.45 7.59
C GLU A 47 -15.73 -2.08 6.41
N PRO A 48 -15.77 -0.83 5.91
CA PRO A 48 -14.89 -0.41 4.82
C PRO A 48 -13.45 -0.22 5.31
N VAL A 49 -12.51 -0.42 4.41
CA VAL A 49 -11.13 -0.01 4.61
C VAL A 49 -11.05 1.52 4.79
N LEU A 50 -10.20 2.01 5.71
CA LEU A 50 -10.07 3.44 5.98
C LEU A 50 -9.39 4.20 4.84
N ARG A 51 -8.40 3.56 4.24
CA ARG A 51 -7.56 4.05 3.15
C ARG A 51 -7.07 2.85 2.36
N ASP A 52 -6.77 3.04 1.09
CA ASP A 52 -6.15 1.99 0.32
C ASP A 52 -4.70 1.74 0.81
N ILE A 53 -4.31 0.47 0.88
CA ILE A 53 -3.00 0.04 1.41
C ILE A 53 -2.37 -1.13 0.65
N VAL A 54 -3.05 -1.70 -0.34
CA VAL A 54 -2.59 -2.92 -1.00
C VAL A 54 -2.24 -2.58 -2.44
N GLN A 55 -1.02 -2.93 -2.84
CA GLN A 55 -0.63 -2.96 -4.26
C GLN A 55 -0.46 -4.41 -4.70
N PHE A 56 -1.19 -4.87 -5.70
CA PHE A 56 -1.01 -6.19 -6.32
C PHE A 56 -0.26 -6.10 -7.65
N VAL A 57 0.81 -6.89 -7.78
CA VAL A 57 1.60 -6.98 -9.01
C VAL A 57 1.74 -8.42 -9.49
N PRO A 58 1.10 -8.81 -10.62
CA PRO A 58 1.36 -10.09 -11.26
C PRO A 58 2.71 -10.08 -11.97
N PHE A 59 3.73 -10.71 -11.39
CA PHE A 59 5.10 -10.71 -11.90
C PHE A 59 5.21 -11.28 -13.32
N ARG A 60 4.32 -12.21 -13.70
CA ARG A 60 4.27 -12.78 -15.06
C ARG A 60 4.14 -11.73 -16.17
N ASN A 61 3.54 -10.58 -15.88
CA ASN A 61 3.39 -9.48 -16.83
C ASN A 61 4.73 -8.77 -17.15
N PHE A 62 5.77 -9.02 -16.35
CA PHE A 62 7.07 -8.36 -16.43
C PHE A 62 8.21 -9.30 -16.83
N LYS A 63 7.91 -10.53 -17.27
CA LYS A 63 8.92 -11.55 -17.61
C LYS A 63 9.95 -11.08 -18.65
N HIS A 64 9.55 -10.21 -19.57
CA HIS A 64 10.40 -9.63 -20.61
C HIS A 64 10.60 -8.12 -20.44
N ALA A 65 10.17 -7.56 -19.31
CA ALA A 65 10.31 -6.15 -19.00
C ALA A 65 11.62 -5.88 -18.26
N SER A 66 12.03 -4.62 -18.21
CA SER A 66 13.18 -4.22 -17.41
C SER A 66 12.85 -4.30 -15.90
N PRO A 67 13.86 -4.52 -15.03
CA PRO A 67 13.65 -4.41 -13.59
C PRO A 67 13.07 -3.06 -13.15
N ALA A 68 13.39 -1.98 -13.87
CA ALA A 68 12.84 -0.66 -13.64
C ALA A 68 11.33 -0.59 -13.92
N ALA A 69 10.84 -1.28 -14.94
CA ALA A 69 9.40 -1.35 -15.24
C ALA A 69 8.64 -2.10 -14.13
N LEU A 70 9.20 -3.21 -13.63
CA LEU A 70 8.63 -3.91 -12.48
C LEU A 70 8.64 -3.03 -11.22
N ALA A 71 9.78 -2.39 -10.91
CA ALA A 71 9.90 -1.52 -9.74
C ALA A 71 8.90 -0.35 -9.79
N LYS A 72 8.67 0.22 -10.97
CA LYS A 72 7.67 1.26 -11.19
C LYS A 72 6.27 0.79 -10.80
N SER A 73 5.86 -0.40 -11.22
CA SER A 73 4.53 -0.96 -10.88
C SER A 73 4.43 -1.36 -9.42
N VAL A 74 5.49 -1.93 -8.83
CA VAL A 74 5.54 -2.34 -7.41
C VAL A 74 5.41 -1.14 -6.46
N LEU A 75 5.93 0.02 -6.85
CA LEU A 75 5.98 1.21 -6.00
C LEU A 75 4.96 2.29 -6.42
N ALA A 76 4.04 1.99 -7.35
CA ALA A 76 3.18 3.01 -7.95
C ALA A 76 2.29 3.72 -6.91
N GLU A 77 1.71 2.96 -5.98
CA GLU A 77 0.76 3.51 -5.00
C GLU A 77 1.38 3.92 -3.67
N VAL A 78 2.54 3.39 -3.32
CA VAL A 78 3.19 3.65 -2.02
C VAL A 78 3.26 5.16 -1.69
N PRO A 79 3.61 6.07 -2.62
CA PRO A 79 3.60 7.50 -2.34
C PRO A 79 2.23 8.03 -1.88
N ASN A 80 1.14 7.63 -2.56
CA ASN A 80 -0.21 8.08 -2.21
C ASN A 80 -0.64 7.49 -0.87
N GLN A 81 -0.40 6.20 -0.64
CA GLN A 81 -0.74 5.52 0.61
C GLN A 81 -0.07 6.16 1.84
N VAL A 82 1.17 6.63 1.69
CA VAL A 82 1.89 7.40 2.72
C VAL A 82 1.22 8.75 2.96
N VAL A 83 0.94 9.50 1.90
CA VAL A 83 0.28 10.81 1.99
C VAL A 83 -1.08 10.69 2.66
N ASP A 84 -1.88 9.68 2.29
CA ASP A 84 -3.21 9.43 2.85
C ASP A 84 -3.16 9.12 4.34
N TYR A 85 -2.19 8.31 4.79
CA TYR A 85 -2.00 8.06 6.21
C TYR A 85 -1.68 9.34 6.99
N TYR A 86 -0.70 10.11 6.51
CA TYR A 86 -0.25 11.33 7.20
C TYR A 86 -1.36 12.39 7.25
N ASN A 87 -2.07 12.59 6.12
CA ASN A 87 -3.23 13.47 6.04
C ASN A 87 -4.34 13.01 7.00
N GLY A 88 -4.67 11.73 7.00
CA GLY A 88 -5.70 11.15 7.88
C GLY A 88 -5.35 11.23 9.38
N LYS A 89 -4.07 11.27 9.74
CA LYS A 89 -3.61 11.50 11.12
C LYS A 89 -3.37 12.98 11.46
N GLY A 90 -3.54 13.89 10.51
CA GLY A 90 -3.23 15.32 10.69
C GLY A 90 -1.74 15.60 10.93
N ILE A 91 -0.85 14.69 10.52
CA ILE A 91 0.59 14.83 10.68
C ILE A 91 1.11 15.61 9.49
N LYS A 92 1.56 16.85 9.73
CA LYS A 92 2.12 17.70 8.69
C LYS A 92 3.58 17.35 8.41
N PRO A 93 4.06 17.54 7.17
CA PRO A 93 5.49 17.50 6.88
C PRO A 93 6.23 18.49 7.78
N LYS A 94 7.37 18.07 8.32
CA LYS A 94 8.27 18.96 9.06
C LYS A 94 8.81 20.04 8.13
N CYS A 95 8.90 21.27 8.61
CA CYS A 95 9.58 22.32 7.86
C CYS A 95 11.09 22.01 7.79
N MET A 96 11.79 22.51 6.75
CA MET A 96 13.22 22.22 6.56
C MET A 96 14.07 22.59 7.79
N SER A 97 13.76 23.68 8.48
CA SER A 97 14.47 24.10 9.70
C SER A 97 14.36 23.09 10.84
N GLU A 98 13.18 22.49 11.03
CA GLU A 98 12.96 21.46 12.06
C GLU A 98 13.64 20.13 11.70
N TYR A 99 13.72 19.82 10.41
CA TYR A 99 14.46 18.64 9.92
C TYR A 99 15.96 18.76 10.23
N GLU A 100 16.57 19.90 9.92
CA GLU A 100 17.99 20.15 10.16
C GLU A 100 18.35 20.11 11.65
N SER A 101 17.53 20.72 12.53
CA SER A 101 17.72 20.66 13.98
C SER A 101 17.59 19.23 14.53
N SER A 102 16.67 18.41 13.99
CA SER A 102 16.52 17.02 14.42
C SER A 102 17.68 16.11 14.00
N ARG A 103 18.41 16.46 12.93
CA ARG A 103 19.61 15.75 12.48
C ARG A 103 20.85 16.08 13.30
N THR A 104 20.96 17.31 13.82
CA THR A 104 22.11 17.74 14.64
C THR A 104 22.06 17.17 16.07
N LEU A 105 20.91 16.67 16.50
CA LEU A 105 20.68 16.10 17.84
C LEU A 105 20.66 14.56 17.87
N ALA A 106 20.78 13.88 16.72
CA ALA A 106 20.94 12.43 16.65
C ALA A 106 22.44 12.07 16.78
N PRO A 107 22.83 11.15 17.68
CA PRO A 107 24.22 10.73 17.86
C PRO A 107 24.78 9.95 16.67
#